data_AF-A0A7L4TSZ2-F1
#
_entry.id   AF-A0A7L4TSZ2-F1
#
_cell.length_a   1.000
_cell.length_b   1.000
_cell.length_c   1.000
_cell.angle_alpha   90.00
_cell.angle_beta   90.00
_cell.angle_gamma   90.00
#
_symmetry.space_group_name_H-M   'P 1'
#
loop_
_entity.id
_entity.type
_entity.pdbx_description
1 polymer ?
#
loop_
_entity_poly.entity_id
_entity_poly.type
_entity_poly.pdbx_seq_one_letter_code
_entity_poly.pdbx_strand_id
1 'polypeptide(L)'
;MEKRVFFKYYIPALEQALDYEQQVDFEVIGPDMFISDINIRNGLDKFENDNYFEFEKLFYLVANYFDAKIHNLQNVDGKNIRTIKEEVLKEIEKIKEIYF
;
A
#
# COMPACT_ATOMS: atom_id res chain seq x y z
N MET A 1 2.62 -13.01 -11.45
CA MET A 1 3.70 -12.02 -11.67
C MET A 1 4.89 -12.40 -10.80
N GLU A 2 6.13 -12.06 -11.16
CA GLU A 2 7.28 -12.25 -10.26
C GLU A 2 7.33 -11.15 -9.18
N LYS A 3 7.87 -11.47 -7.99
CA LYS A 3 7.98 -10.54 -6.84
C LYS A 3 8.65 -9.21 -7.19
N ARG A 4 9.81 -9.26 -7.87
CA ARG A 4 10.53 -8.05 -8.31
C ARG A 4 9.70 -7.19 -9.25
N VAL A 5 8.96 -7.81 -10.17
CA VAL A 5 8.08 -7.10 -11.10
C VAL A 5 6.91 -6.49 -10.35
N PHE A 6 6.30 -7.22 -9.42
CA PHE A 6 5.22 -6.71 -8.56
C PHE A 6 5.66 -5.46 -7.81
N PHE A 7 6.75 -5.55 -7.03
CA PHE A 7 7.20 -4.42 -6.20
C PHE A 7 7.69 -3.23 -7.02
N LYS A 8 8.19 -3.45 -8.25
CA LYS A 8 8.54 -2.36 -9.17
C LYS A 8 7.34 -1.49 -9.57
N TYR A 9 6.13 -2.05 -9.61
CA TYR A 9 4.91 -1.28 -9.89
C TYR A 9 4.21 -0.84 -8.60
N TYR A 10 4.09 -1.75 -7.64
CA TYR A 10 3.32 -1.52 -6.43
C TYR A 10 3.94 -0.46 -5.52
N ILE A 11 5.25 -0.53 -5.26
CA ILE A 11 5.89 0.39 -4.31
C ILE A 11 5.83 1.85 -4.78
N PRO A 12 6.20 2.21 -6.02
CA PRO A 12 6.08 3.59 -6.48
C PRO A 12 4.64 4.11 -6.47
N ALA A 13 3.66 3.24 -6.71
CA ALA A 13 2.25 3.60 -6.68
C ALA A 13 1.76 3.84 -5.23
N LEU A 14 2.18 3.01 -4.29
CA LEU A 14 1.92 3.18 -2.87
C LEU A 14 2.55 4.46 -2.31
N GLU A 15 3.78 4.77 -2.70
CA GLU A 15 4.44 6.02 -2.29
C GLU A 15 3.69 7.26 -2.83
N GLN A 16 3.23 7.22 -4.08
CA GLN A 16 2.39 8.29 -4.64
C GLN A 16 1.07 8.44 -3.88
N ALA A 17 0.42 7.33 -3.52
CA ALA A 17 -0.81 7.36 -2.72
C ALA A 17 -0.59 7.97 -1.32
N LEU A 18 0.53 7.65 -0.68
CA LEU A 18 0.91 8.20 0.63
C LEU A 18 1.31 9.68 0.58
N ASP A 19 1.85 10.16 -0.55
CA ASP A 19 2.20 11.57 -0.78
C ASP A 19 0.96 12.39 -1.17
N TYR A 20 0.10 11.86 -2.04
CA TYR A 20 -1.16 12.50 -2.43
C TYR A 20 -2.05 12.80 -1.22
N GLU A 21 -2.12 11.87 -0.27
CA GLU A 21 -2.83 12.07 1.00
C GLU A 21 -2.28 13.23 1.83
N GLN A 22 -0.99 13.56 1.74
CA GLN A 22 -0.44 14.74 2.44
C GLN A 22 -0.89 16.06 1.81
N GLN A 23 -1.32 16.01 0.54
CA GLN A 23 -1.69 17.19 -0.25
C GLN A 23 -3.19 17.46 -0.24
N VAL A 24 -4.02 16.43 -0.02
CA VAL A 24 -5.49 16.50 -0.09
C VAL A 24 -6.13 15.84 1.14
N ASP A 25 -6.70 16.65 2.04
CA ASP A 25 -7.26 16.16 3.31
C ASP A 25 -8.54 15.29 3.16
N PHE A 26 -9.24 15.39 2.03
CA PHE A 26 -10.58 14.82 1.87
C PHE A 26 -10.69 13.67 0.86
N GLU A 27 -9.64 13.43 0.08
CA GLU A 27 -9.64 12.40 -0.96
C GLU A 27 -8.59 11.34 -0.65
N VAL A 28 -9.05 10.12 -0.44
CA VAL A 28 -8.18 8.97 -0.14
C VAL A 28 -8.13 8.11 -1.38
N ILE A 29 -6.96 8.09 -2.01
CA ILE A 29 -6.71 7.38 -3.26
C ILE A 29 -5.77 6.22 -2.96
N GLY A 30 -6.19 5.00 -3.30
CA GLY A 30 -5.38 3.79 -3.15
C GLY A 30 -4.21 3.72 -4.15
N PRO A 31 -3.24 2.82 -3.93
CA PRO A 31 -2.10 2.65 -4.83
C PRO A 31 -2.51 2.29 -6.26
N ASP A 32 -3.58 1.53 -6.44
CA ASP A 32 -4.09 1.07 -7.73
C ASP A 32 -4.41 2.23 -8.69
N MET A 33 -4.86 3.36 -8.18
CA MET A 33 -5.22 4.55 -8.97
C MET A 33 -4.02 5.25 -9.61
N PHE A 34 -2.80 4.99 -9.12
CA PHE A 34 -1.56 5.51 -9.70
C PHE A 34 -0.98 4.58 -10.79
N ILE A 35 -1.73 3.55 -11.18
CA ILE A 35 -1.33 2.56 -12.18
C ILE A 35 -2.31 2.62 -13.34
N SER A 36 -1.87 3.23 -14.45
CA SER A 36 -2.74 3.46 -15.61
C SER A 36 -3.08 2.18 -16.40
N ASP A 37 -2.13 1.26 -16.52
CA ASP A 37 -2.30 0.01 -17.26
C ASP A 37 -3.18 -0.99 -16.49
N ILE A 38 -4.34 -1.30 -17.06
CA ILE A 38 -5.32 -2.23 -16.48
C ILE A 38 -4.80 -3.67 -16.37
N ASN A 39 -3.95 -4.11 -17.30
CA ASN A 39 -3.38 -5.47 -17.24
C ASN A 39 -2.37 -5.59 -16.11
N ILE A 40 -1.62 -4.51 -15.84
CA ILE A 40 -0.72 -4.44 -14.70
C ILE A 40 -1.55 -4.50 -13.42
N ARG A 41 -2.59 -3.66 -13.27
CA ARG A 41 -3.48 -3.69 -12.09
C ARG A 41 -4.06 -5.06 -11.81
N ASN A 42 -4.70 -5.69 -12.80
CA ASN A 42 -5.24 -7.04 -12.65
C ASN A 42 -4.15 -8.06 -12.27
N GLY A 43 -2.93 -7.88 -12.77
CA GLY A 43 -1.78 -8.71 -12.43
C GLY A 43 -1.29 -8.51 -10.99
N LEU A 44 -1.39 -7.29 -10.46
CA LEU A 44 -1.09 -6.96 -9.07
C LEU A 44 -2.16 -7.54 -8.14
N ASP A 45 -3.44 -7.33 -8.43
CA ASP A 45 -4.55 -7.87 -7.63
C ASP A 45 -4.45 -9.40 -7.51
N LYS A 46 -4.16 -10.07 -8.64
CA LYS A 46 -3.93 -11.51 -8.62
C LYS A 46 -2.71 -11.87 -7.77
N PHE A 47 -1.62 -11.12 -7.87
CA PHE A 47 -0.42 -11.39 -7.09
C PHE A 47 -0.67 -11.22 -5.58
N GLU A 48 -1.38 -10.17 -5.16
CA GLU A 48 -1.74 -9.96 -3.75
C GLU A 48 -2.55 -11.12 -3.21
N ASN A 49 -3.55 -11.59 -3.95
CA ASN A 49 -4.36 -12.76 -3.56
C ASN A 49 -3.51 -14.04 -3.46
N ASP A 50 -2.69 -14.30 -4.47
CA ASP A 50 -1.86 -15.52 -4.54
C ASP A 50 -0.74 -15.54 -3.48
N ASN A 51 -0.30 -14.36 -3.00
CA ASN A 51 0.86 -14.22 -2.10
C ASN A 51 0.51 -13.52 -0.78
N TYR A 52 -0.78 -13.47 -0.41
CA TYR A 52 -1.24 -12.70 0.75
C TYR A 52 -0.47 -13.08 2.02
N PHE A 53 -0.37 -14.37 2.34
CA PHE A 53 0.31 -14.84 3.54
C PHE A 53 1.82 -14.55 3.55
N GLU A 54 2.46 -14.47 2.39
CA GLU A 54 3.89 -14.16 2.33
C GLU A 54 4.17 -12.69 2.68
N PHE A 55 3.29 -11.79 2.25
CA PHE A 55 3.41 -10.35 2.46
C PHE A 55 2.31 -9.79 3.37
N GLU A 56 1.76 -10.64 4.23
CA GLU A 56 0.56 -10.37 5.04
C GLU A 56 0.71 -9.05 5.79
N LYS A 57 1.88 -8.84 6.39
CA LYS A 57 2.16 -7.63 7.15
C LYS A 57 2.01 -6.36 6.31
N LEU A 58 2.61 -6.32 5.11
CA LEU A 58 2.53 -5.14 4.25
C LEU A 58 1.08 -4.91 3.80
N PHE A 59 0.43 -5.95 3.27
CA PHE A 59 -0.92 -5.84 2.75
C PHE A 59 -1.94 -5.49 3.84
N TYR A 60 -1.80 -6.06 5.04
CA TYR A 60 -2.62 -5.72 6.19
C TYR A 60 -2.44 -4.25 6.61
N LEU A 61 -1.20 -3.77 6.70
CA LEU A 61 -0.93 -2.39 7.08
C LEU A 61 -1.48 -1.40 6.05
N VAL A 62 -1.29 -1.67 4.75
CA VAL A 62 -1.82 -0.85 3.66
C VAL A 62 -3.35 -0.81 3.72
N ALA A 63 -4.00 -1.98 3.76
CA ALA A 63 -5.46 -2.07 3.81
C ALA A 63 -6.04 -1.28 4.99
N ASN A 64 -5.52 -1.50 6.20
CA ASN A 64 -6.01 -0.80 7.40
C ASN A 64 -5.74 0.70 7.37
N TYR A 65 -4.60 1.13 6.83
CA TYR A 65 -4.27 2.55 6.73
C TYR A 65 -5.26 3.28 5.82
N PHE A 66 -5.46 2.77 4.60
CA PHE A 66 -6.34 3.42 3.62
C PHE A 66 -7.82 3.31 4.02
N ASP A 67 -8.26 2.17 4.57
CA ASP A 67 -9.63 2.01 5.09
C ASP A 67 -9.92 3.02 6.22
N ALA A 68 -9.01 3.12 7.19
CA ALA A 68 -9.14 4.09 8.27
C ALA A 68 -9.17 5.54 7.77
N LYS A 69 -8.33 5.87 6.78
CA LYS A 69 -8.36 7.19 6.14
C LYS A 69 -9.71 7.46 5.47
N ILE A 70 -10.24 6.52 4.69
CA ILE A 70 -11.55 6.64 4.02
C ILE A 70 -12.66 6.89 5.05
N HIS A 71 -12.60 6.21 6.19
CA HIS A 71 -13.57 6.33 7.27
C HIS A 71 -13.27 7.44 8.29
N ASN A 72 -12.25 8.27 8.05
CA ASN A 72 -11.78 9.32 8.97
C ASN A 72 -11.49 8.82 10.40
N LEU A 73 -11.06 7.56 10.52
CA LEU A 73 -10.71 6.94 11.78
C LEU A 73 -9.30 7.36 12.21
N GLN A 74 -9.16 7.74 13.47
CA GLN A 74 -7.86 8.09 14.06
C GLN A 74 -7.11 6.87 14.61
N ASN A 75 -7.83 5.76 14.85
CA ASN A 75 -7.29 4.54 15.41
C ASN A 75 -7.90 3.31 14.74
N VAL A 76 -7.08 2.27 14.54
CA VAL A 76 -7.47 0.92 14.09
C VAL A 76 -6.83 -0.08 15.04
N ASP A 77 -7.61 -1.02 15.56
CA ASP A 77 -7.14 -2.04 16.51
C ASP A 77 -6.33 -1.47 17.70
N GLY A 78 -6.72 -0.29 18.18
CA GLY A 78 -6.04 0.40 19.28
C GLY A 78 -4.71 1.07 18.90
N LYS A 79 -4.29 1.03 17.63
CA LYS A 79 -3.13 1.77 17.11
C LYS A 79 -3.57 3.07 16.43
N ASN A 80 -2.80 4.13 16.64
CA ASN A 80 -3.00 5.38 15.94
C ASN A 80 -2.65 5.26 14.45
N ILE A 81 -3.43 5.88 13.56
CA ILE A 81 -3.23 5.80 12.11
C ILE A 81 -1.86 6.32 11.65
N ARG A 82 -1.28 7.31 12.35
CA ARG A 82 0.09 7.78 12.10
C ARG A 82 1.12 6.69 12.37
N THR A 83 0.93 5.91 13.44
CA THR A 83 1.80 4.76 13.75
C THR A 83 1.69 3.69 12.67
N ILE A 84 0.49 3.43 12.14
CA ILE A 84 0.30 2.52 11.01
C ILE A 84 1.03 3.03 9.77
N LYS A 85 0.94 4.34 9.45
CA LYS A 85 1.70 4.95 8.34
C LYS A 85 3.21 4.75 8.48
N GLU A 86 3.75 4.98 9.67
CA GLU A 86 5.17 4.76 9.95
C GLU A 86 5.58 3.28 9.80
N GLU A 87 4.68 2.34 10.16
CA GLU A 87 4.90 0.91 9.92
C GLU A 87 4.87 0.57 8.42
N VAL A 88 3.94 1.15 7.64
CA VAL A 88 3.91 1.01 6.16
C VAL A 88 5.24 1.47 5.56
N LEU A 89 5.71 2.67 5.92
CA LEU A 89 6.97 3.22 5.41
C LEU A 89 8.17 2.31 5.74
N LYS A 90 8.22 1.74 6.95
CA LYS A 90 9.27 0.78 7.33
C LYS A 90 9.23 -0.50 6.50
N GLU A 91 8.04 -1.01 6.18
CA GLU A 91 7.92 -2.20 5.33
C GLU A 91 8.27 -1.90 3.87
N ILE A 92 7.95 -0.70 3.36
CA ILE A 92 8.39 -0.24 2.04
C ILE A 92 9.93 -0.30 1.94
N GLU A 93 10.64 0.28 2.91
CA GLU A 93 12.11 0.31 2.88
C GLU A 93 12.72 -1.10 2.92
N LYS A 94 12.17 -2.02 3.73
CA LYS A 94 12.60 -3.43 3.74
C LYS A 94 12.39 -4.12 2.39
N ILE A 95 11.26 -3.88 1.76
CA ILE A 95 10.96 -4.45 0.43
C ILE A 95 11.94 -3.90 -0.60
N LYS A 96 12.26 -2.61 -0.55
CA LYS A 96 13.26 -2.00 -1.44
C LYS A 96 14.63 -2.65 -1.27
N GLU A 97 15.10 -2.87 -0.04
CA GLU A 97 16.39 -3.55 0.21
C GLU A 97 16.49 -4.95 -0.42
N ILE A 98 15.36 -5.64 -0.61
CA ILE A 98 15.32 -7.02 -1.13
C ILE A 98 15.12 -7.05 -2.65
N TYR A 99 14.32 -6.13 -3.19
CA TYR A 99 13.79 -6.22 -4.55
C TYR A 99 14.21 -5.08 -5.49
N PHE A 100 14.92 -4.06 -5.00
CA PHE A 100 15.47 -2.93 -5.77
C PHE A 100 17.00 -2.96 -5.76
#